data_AF-A0A3E2CBY9-F1
#
_entry.id   AF-A0A3E2CBY9-F1
#
_cell.length_a   1.000
_cell.length_b   1.000
_cell.length_c   1.000
_cell.angle_alpha   90.00
_cell.angle_beta   90.00
_cell.angle_gamma   90.00
#
_symmetry.space_group_name_H-M   'P 1'
#
loop_
_entity.id
_entity.type
_entity.pdbx_description
1 polymer ?
#
loop_
_entity_poly.entity_id
_entity_poly.type
_entity_poly.pdbx_seq_one_letter_code
_entity_poly.pdbx_strand_id
1 'polypeptide(L)' 'MKYLTREQVIKLHQALIEASGGSSGIRDVGMLDSALKTPLQTFDENELFPSVLDKAARLAFGLIKNHPFIDGNKRIGTH' A
#
# COMPACT_ATOMS: atom_id res chain seq x y z
N MET A 1 16.54 5.84 0.47
CA MET A 1 15.48 4.84 0.21
C MET A 1 14.38 5.51 -0.62
N LYS A 2 13.83 4.84 -1.64
CA LYS A 2 12.75 5.42 -2.46
C LYS A 2 11.41 4.86 -1.96
N TYR A 3 10.40 5.73 -1.85
CA TYR A 3 9.05 5.35 -1.42
C TYR A 3 8.06 5.58 -2.54
N LEU A 4 7.01 4.77 -2.58
CA LEU A 4 5.92 4.94 -3.53
C LEU A 4 5.02 6.08 -3.07
N THR A 5 4.75 7.01 -3.97
CA THR A 5 3.72 8.03 -3.73
C THR A 5 2.33 7.41 -3.86
N ARG A 6 1.31 8.05 -3.28
CA ARG A 6 -0.08 7.62 -3.42
C ARG A 6 -0.48 7.48 -4.90
N GLU A 7 -0.11 8.47 -5.71
CA GLU A 7 -0.38 8.48 -7.16
C GLU A 7 0.29 7.31 -7.88
N GLN A 8 1.52 6.97 -7.52
CA GLN A 8 2.21 5.80 -8.07
C GLN A 8 1.47 4.51 -7.70
N VAL A 9 1.04 4.35 -6.44
CA VAL A 9 0.28 3.17 -6.02
C VAL A 9 -1.09 3.08 -6.70
N ILE A 10 -1.78 4.21 -6.90
CA ILE A 10 -3.04 4.24 -7.67
C ILE A 10 -2.81 3.83 -9.12
N LYS A 11 -1.75 4.35 -9.77
CA LYS A 11 -1.41 3.97 -11.16
C LYS A 11 -1.03 2.49 -11.27
N LEU A 12 -0.27 1.96 -10.32
CA LEU A 12 0.07 0.53 -10.26
C LEU A 12 -1.19 -0.33 -10.07
N HIS A 13 -2.08 0.07 -9.16
CA HIS A 13 -3.36 -0.60 -8.96
C HIS A 13 -4.21 -0.59 -10.22
N GLN A 14 -4.32 0.55 -10.91
CA GLN A 14 -5.04 0.66 -12.16
C GLN A 14 -4.48 -0.29 -13.23
N ALA A 15 -3.16 -0.30 -13.42
CA ALA A 15 -2.50 -1.21 -14.36
C ALA A 15 -2.76 -2.69 -14.01
N LEU A 16 -2.77 -3.04 -12.72
CA LEU A 16 -3.11 -4.40 -12.29
C LEU A 16 -4.57 -4.77 -12.59
N ILE A 17 -5.52 -3.86 -12.37
CA ILE A 17 -6.93 -4.10 -12.69
C ILE A 17 -7.13 -4.24 -14.21
N GLU A 18 -6.49 -3.38 -15.01
CA GLU A 18 -6.53 -3.46 -16.47
C GLU A 18 -5.98 -4.81 -16.98
N ALA A 19 -4.89 -5.31 -16.38
CA ALA A 19 -4.26 -6.56 -16.79
C ALA A 19 -4.95 -7.84 -16.27
N SER A 20 -5.60 -7.79 -15.10
CA SER A 20 -6.11 -9.00 -14.41
C SER A 20 -7.62 -9.00 -14.17
N GLY A 21 -8.33 -7.95 -14.58
CA GLY A 21 -9.77 -7.78 -14.37
C GLY A 21 -10.15 -7.33 -12.95
N GLY A 22 -11.44 -7.16 -12.70
CA GLY A 22 -11.97 -6.68 -11.41
C GLY A 22 -12.44 -5.23 -11.46
N SER A 23 -12.87 -4.70 -10.31
CA SER A 23 -13.43 -3.34 -10.23
C SER A 23 -12.35 -2.31 -9.90
N SER A 24 -12.30 -1.23 -10.69
CA SER A 24 -11.44 -0.08 -10.39
C SER A 24 -12.06 0.82 -9.31
N GLY A 25 -11.23 1.68 -8.73
CA GLY A 25 -11.68 2.70 -7.78
C GLY A 25 -11.12 2.52 -6.36
N ILE A 26 -11.03 3.65 -5.68
CA ILE A 26 -10.61 3.74 -4.28
C ILE A 26 -11.87 3.65 -3.42
N ARG A 27 -11.88 2.72 -2.47
CA ARG A 27 -12.94 2.60 -1.45
C ARG A 27 -12.76 3.64 -0.37
N ASP A 28 -11.52 3.79 0.12
CA ASP A 28 -11.19 4.69 1.22
C ASP A 28 -9.75 5.22 1.08
N VAL A 29 -9.63 6.53 0.87
CA VAL A 29 -8.35 7.23 0.72
C VAL A 29 -7.56 7.26 2.03
N GLY A 30 -8.24 7.37 3.18
CA GLY A 30 -7.61 7.36 4.49
C GLY A 30 -6.98 5.99 4.80
N MET A 31 -7.64 4.91 4.38
CA MET A 31 -7.09 3.56 4.47
C MET A 31 -5.87 3.35 3.58
N LEU A 32 -5.84 3.97 2.40
CA LEU A 32 -4.68 3.94 1.50
C LEU A 32 -3.51 4.71 2.13
N ASP A 33 -3.77 5.91 2.64
CA ASP A 33 -2.77 6.73 3.32
C ASP A 33 -2.18 6.05 4.54
N SER A 34 -3.04 5.42 5.34
CA SER A 34 -2.63 4.63 6.49
C SER A 34 -1.65 3.52 6.07
N ALA A 35 -1.94 2.79 5.00
CA ALA A 35 -1.06 1.73 4.49
C ALA A 35 0.31 2.28 4.02
N LEU A 36 0.32 3.43 3.34
CA LEU A 36 1.55 4.06 2.81
C LEU A 36 2.42 4.69 3.90
N LYS A 37 1.80 5.27 4.94
CA LYS A 37 2.51 6.00 6.00
C LYS A 37 2.99 5.10 7.14
N THR A 38 2.30 3.99 7.42
CA THR A 38 2.68 3.11 8.55
C THR A 38 4.12 2.57 8.47
N PRO A 39 4.65 2.15 7.31
CA PRO A 39 6.05 1.74 7.18
C PRO A 39 7.08 2.80 7.58
N LEU A 40 6.68 4.07 7.69
CA LEU A 40 7.52 5.20 8.04
C LEU A 40 7.36 5.66 9.49
N GLN A 41 6.54 4.96 10.29
CA GLN A 41 6.30 5.35 11.67
C GLN A 41 7.54 5.15 12.53
N THR A 42 7.72 6.07 13.47
CA THR A 42 8.79 6.08 14.46
C THR A 42 8.18 6.10 15.86
N PHE A 43 8.89 5.54 16.83
CA PHE A 43 8.58 5.63 18.25
C PHE A 43 9.88 5.85 19.01
N ASP A 44 9.90 6.82 19.92
CA ASP A 44 11.09 7.18 20.70
C ASP A 44 12.32 7.41 19.78
N GLU A 45 12.14 8.21 18.73
CA GLU A 45 13.14 8.52 17.68
C GLU A 45 13.64 7.33 16.86
N ASN A 46 13.16 6.11 17.14
CA ASN A 46 13.53 4.89 16.44
C ASN A 46 12.48 4.51 15.39
N GLU A 47 12.90 4.06 14.20
CA GLU A 47 11.99 3.51 13.20
C GLU A 47 11.35 2.21 13.70
N LEU A 48 10.02 2.10 13.62
CA LEU A 48 9.31 0.88 13.97
C LEU A 48 9.58 -0.28 13.00
N PHE A 49 9.98 0.05 11.77
CA PHE A 49 10.28 -0.89 10.70
C PHE A 49 11.67 -0.56 10.14
N PRO A 50 12.77 -1.02 10.78
CA PRO A 50 14.11 -0.51 10.49
C PRO A 50 14.64 -0.99 9.12
N SER A 51 14.34 -2.22 8.70
CA SER A 51 14.84 -2.73 7.42
C SER A 51 13.91 -2.44 6.25
N VAL A 52 14.45 -2.49 5.03
CA VAL A 52 13.64 -2.39 3.79
C VAL A 52 12.59 -3.49 3.72
N LEU A 53 12.93 -4.70 4.17
CA LEU A 53 12.01 -5.84 4.17
C LEU A 53 10.87 -5.64 5.17
N ASP A 54 11.15 -5.09 6.35
CA ASP A 54 10.10 -4.77 7.34
C ASP A 54 9.12 -3.73 6.78
N LYS A 55 9.65 -2.68 6.14
CA LYS A 55 8.84 -1.63 5.52
C LYS A 55 7.98 -2.19 4.38
N ALA A 56 8.56 -3.05 3.54
CA ALA A 56 7.84 -3.71 2.44
C ALA A 56 6.74 -4.66 2.97
N ALA A 57 7.05 -5.49 3.96
CA ALA A 57 6.10 -6.39 4.59
C ALA A 57 4.95 -5.61 5.25
N ARG A 58 5.26 -4.50 5.92
CA ARG A 58 4.24 -3.66 6.54
C ARG A 58 3.36 -2.96 5.51
N LEU A 59 3.93 -2.49 4.40
CA LEU A 59 3.19 -1.89 3.29
C LEU A 59 2.22 -2.91 2.69
N ALA A 60 2.73 -4.09 2.34
CA ALA A 60 1.94 -5.21 1.81
C ALA A 60 0.78 -5.56 2.74
N PHE A 61 1.05 -5.74 4.04
CA PHE A 61 0.01 -5.99 5.04
C PHE A 61 -1.05 -4.89 5.05
N GLY A 62 -0.64 -3.61 5.02
CA GLY A 62 -1.55 -2.47 5.00
C GLY A 62 -2.45 -2.45 3.78
N LEU A 63 -1.89 -2.62 2.58
CA LEU A 63 -2.66 -2.65 1.33
C LEU A 63 -3.66 -3.82 1.30
N ILE A 64 -3.28 -4.97 1.86
CA ILE A 64 -4.16 -6.16 1.92
C ILE A 64 -5.25 -5.98 2.97
N LYS A 65 -4.90 -5.59 4.20
CA LYS A 65 -5.80 -5.61 5.36
C LYS A 65 -6.64 -4.35 5.52
N ASN A 66 -6.16 -3.18 5.09
CA ASN A 66 -6.95 -1.96 5.15
C ASN A 66 -8.03 -1.93 4.05
N HIS A 67 -7.88 -2.78 3.03
CA HIS A 67 -8.75 -2.84 1.85
C HIS A 67 -9.06 -1.45 1.24
N PRO A 68 -8.04 -0.63 0.91
CA PRO A 68 -8.27 0.74 0.43
C PRO A 68 -8.96 0.85 -0.93
N PHE A 69 -8.90 -0.18 -1.77
CA PHE A 69 -9.52 -0.21 -3.11
C PHE A 69 -10.82 -1.01 -3.11
N ILE A 70 -11.69 -0.75 -4.09
CA ILE A 70 -12.95 -1.49 -4.28
C ILE A 70 -12.68 -2.98 -4.51
N ASP A 71 -11.67 -3.29 -5.32
CA ASP A 71 -11.16 -4.64 -5.58
C ASP A 71 -9.62 -4.56 -5.75
N GLY A 72 -8.93 -5.69 -5.80
CA GLY A 72 -7.50 -5.76 -6.12
C GLY A 72 -6.55 -5.58 -4.94
N ASN A 73 -7.06 -5.39 -3.72
CA ASN A 73 -6.26 -5.17 -2.51
C ASN A 73 -5.17 -6.24 -2.27
N LYS A 74 -5.51 -7.51 -2.49
CA LYS A 74 -4.54 -8.61 -2.39
C LYS A 74 -3.45 -8.52 -3.45
N ARG A 75 -3.83 -8.17 -4.68
CA ARG A 75 -2.92 -8.11 -5.84
C ARG A 75 -1.92 -6.97 -5.70
N ILE A 76 -2.38 -5.75 -5.42
CA ILE A 76 -1.50 -4.60 -5.21
C ILE A 76 -0.60 -4.75 -3.96
N GLY A 77 -1.01 -5.57 -2.99
CA GLY A 77 -0.17 -5.86 -1.82
C GLY A 77 0.93 -6.90 -2.05
N THR A 78 0.93 -7.62 -3.18
CA THR A 78 1.89 -8.70 -3.47
C THR A 78 2.70 -8.52 -4.74
N HIS A 79 2.38 -7.54 -5.58
CA HIS A 79 3.09 -7.18 -6.80
C HIS A 79 3.95 -5.94 -6.58
#